data_AF-A0AAN8D718-F1
#
_entry.id   AF-A0AAN8D718-F1
#
_cell.length_a   1.000
_cell.length_b   1.000
_cell.length_c   1.000
_cell.angle_alpha   90.00
_cell.angle_beta   90.00
_cell.angle_gamma   90.00
#
_symmetry.space_group_name_H-M   'P 1'
#
loop_
_entity.id
_entity.type
_entity.pdbx_description
1 polymer ?
#
loop_
_entity_poly.entity_id
_entity_poly.type
_entity_poly.pdbx_seq_one_letter_code
_entity_poly.pdbx_strand_id
1 'polypeptide(L)'
;MTSLYSSLHDSYVPNKMRSTSCVALAVILGCLTVLGVLLAIAVLERPNPPKDHETLPQGAGGSVLSTDQCSMALVESIPQHMKYKANATLGIPLEKVWKDLISMATAQVDISSFYWTLTGEDINVNSSSDTAGRDILKALEELPSRNVSVRVLTSVPTVRTNSTDLEILKQRGVRVRRVKLWAPHGGRPPQQGLDC
;
A
#
# COMPACT_ATOMS: atom_id res chain seq x y z
N MET A 1 3.03 -103.82 14.40
CA MET A 1 3.04 -103.14 15.71
C MET A 1 3.30 -101.66 15.49
N THR A 2 2.44 -100.84 16.07
CA THR A 2 2.59 -99.43 16.56
C THR A 2 4.03 -98.88 16.56
N SER A 3 4.33 -97.60 16.32
CA SER A 3 3.76 -96.40 16.96
C SER A 3 4.33 -95.10 16.35
N LEU A 4 3.54 -94.03 16.40
CA LEU A 4 3.88 -92.60 16.26
C LEU A 4 5.04 -92.15 17.18
N TYR A 5 5.83 -91.16 16.72
CA TYR A 5 5.93 -89.84 17.38
C TYR A 5 6.45 -88.75 16.42
N SER A 6 6.00 -87.53 16.68
CA SER A 6 6.09 -86.31 15.87
C SER A 6 7.09 -85.29 16.46
N SER A 7 7.43 -84.29 15.65
CA SER A 7 7.85 -82.91 15.99
C SER A 7 9.34 -82.63 16.21
N LEU A 8 9.92 -81.78 15.36
CA LEU A 8 10.13 -80.37 15.73
C LEU A 8 10.27 -79.47 14.50
N HIS A 9 9.38 -78.49 14.42
CA HIS A 9 9.36 -77.41 13.42
C HIS A 9 10.48 -76.42 13.76
N ASP A 10 11.41 -76.18 12.83
CA ASP A 10 12.29 -75.02 12.91
C ASP A 10 12.12 -74.14 11.67
N SER A 11 11.66 -72.92 11.93
CA SER A 11 11.26 -71.95 10.92
C SER A 11 12.48 -71.09 10.54
N TYR A 12 13.14 -71.44 9.44
CA TYR A 12 14.18 -70.56 8.87
C TYR A 12 13.54 -69.52 7.94
N VAL A 13 13.44 -68.28 8.44
CA VAL A 13 12.92 -67.12 7.69
C VAL A 13 14.04 -66.52 6.82
N PRO A 14 13.84 -66.34 5.50
CA PRO A 14 14.88 -65.81 4.62
C PRO A 14 15.08 -64.30 4.79
N ASN A 15 16.33 -63.91 5.04
CA ASN A 15 16.84 -62.54 5.25
C ASN A 15 16.84 -61.67 3.96
N LYS A 16 15.79 -61.75 3.13
CA LYS A 16 15.70 -61.04 1.84
C LYS A 16 14.80 -59.80 1.89
N MET A 17 14.01 -59.63 2.94
CA MET A 17 13.01 -58.56 3.08
C MET A 17 13.55 -57.30 3.79
N ARG A 18 14.70 -57.39 4.49
CA ARG A 18 15.24 -56.29 5.30
C ARG A 18 16.08 -55.28 4.50
N SER A 19 16.83 -55.74 3.49
CA SER A 19 17.76 -54.87 2.74
C SER A 19 17.04 -53.93 1.77
N THR A 20 16.06 -54.43 1.00
CA THR A 20 15.25 -53.60 0.08
C THR A 20 14.41 -52.55 0.81
N SER A 21 13.92 -52.90 2.02
CA SER A 21 13.18 -51.98 2.89
C SER A 21 14.06 -50.84 3.42
N CYS A 22 15.29 -51.13 3.88
CA CYS A 22 16.22 -50.10 4.35
C CYS A 22 16.68 -49.16 3.23
N VAL A 23 16.92 -49.69 2.02
CA VAL A 23 17.31 -48.86 0.86
C VAL A 23 16.15 -47.95 0.44
N ALA A 24 14.91 -48.47 0.38
CA ALA A 24 13.74 -47.66 0.07
C ALA A 24 13.50 -46.54 1.12
N LEU A 25 13.67 -46.85 2.40
CA LEU A 25 13.57 -45.87 3.48
C LEU A 25 14.63 -44.79 3.38
N ALA A 26 15.88 -45.14 3.05
CA ALA A 26 16.95 -44.17 2.85
C ALA A 26 16.68 -43.22 1.69
N VAL A 27 16.13 -43.74 0.57
CA VAL A 27 15.74 -42.93 -0.59
C VAL A 27 14.60 -41.97 -0.25
N ILE A 28 13.56 -42.45 0.46
CA ILE A 28 12.43 -41.61 0.88
C ILE A 28 12.90 -40.50 1.82
N LEU A 29 13.76 -40.82 2.79
CA LEU A 29 14.31 -39.81 3.70
C LEU A 29 15.12 -38.75 2.95
N GLY A 30 15.93 -39.17 1.97
CA GLY A 30 16.67 -38.25 1.09
C GLY A 30 15.76 -37.36 0.25
N CYS A 31 14.67 -37.90 -0.30
CA CYS A 31 13.70 -37.10 -1.05
C CYS A 31 12.99 -36.08 -0.14
N LEU A 32 12.62 -36.47 1.08
CA LEU A 32 11.95 -35.58 2.03
C LEU A 32 12.89 -34.45 2.52
N THR A 33 14.18 -34.73 2.72
CA THR A 33 15.14 -33.68 3.09
C THR A 33 15.37 -32.70 1.94
N VAL A 34 15.53 -33.19 0.71
CA VAL A 34 15.67 -32.32 -0.47
C VAL A 34 14.42 -31.47 -0.68
N LEU A 35 13.23 -32.05 -0.58
CA LEU A 35 11.97 -31.31 -0.70
C LEU A 35 11.83 -30.26 0.42
N GLY A 36 12.20 -30.61 1.66
CA GLY A 36 12.21 -29.69 2.78
C GLY A 36 13.17 -28.50 2.57
N VAL A 37 14.37 -28.76 2.03
CA VAL A 37 15.34 -27.70 1.70
C VAL A 37 14.82 -26.80 0.57
N LEU A 38 14.22 -27.37 -0.48
CA LEU A 38 13.63 -26.59 -1.57
C LEU A 38 12.48 -25.70 -1.10
N LEU A 39 11.60 -26.24 -0.24
CA LEU A 39 10.52 -25.45 0.38
C LEU A 39 11.07 -24.38 1.31
N ALA A 40 12.12 -24.67 2.09
CA ALA A 40 12.76 -23.69 2.95
C ALA A 40 13.37 -22.55 2.12
N ILE A 41 14.08 -22.84 1.02
CA ILE A 41 14.62 -21.82 0.12
C ILE A 41 13.48 -20.98 -0.48
N ALA A 42 12.42 -21.60 -1.01
CA ALA A 42 11.29 -20.88 -1.59
C ALA A 42 10.54 -19.99 -0.58
N VAL A 43 10.53 -20.35 0.71
CA VAL A 43 9.90 -19.56 1.78
C VAL A 43 10.88 -18.51 2.36
N LEU A 44 12.18 -18.78 2.38
CA LEU A 44 13.23 -17.89 2.89
C LEU A 44 13.70 -16.86 1.87
N GLU A 45 13.50 -17.11 0.57
CA GLU A 45 13.80 -16.18 -0.51
C GLU A 45 12.73 -15.08 -0.56
N ARG A 46 12.84 -14.15 0.39
CA ARG A 46 12.17 -12.86 0.29
C ARG A 46 12.66 -12.18 -0.99
N PRO A 47 11.77 -11.58 -1.81
CA PRO A 47 12.19 -10.65 -2.85
C PRO A 47 13.13 -9.63 -2.22
N ASN A 48 14.30 -9.41 -2.84
CA ASN A 48 15.20 -8.36 -2.39
C ASN A 48 14.38 -7.05 -2.27
N PRO A 49 14.42 -6.37 -1.11
CA PRO A 49 13.77 -5.07 -1.00
C PRO A 49 14.34 -4.16 -2.10
N PRO A 50 13.50 -3.36 -2.79
CA PRO A 50 14.00 -2.39 -3.74
C PRO A 50 15.02 -1.52 -3.03
N LYS A 51 16.21 -1.37 -3.60
CA LYS A 51 17.30 -0.60 -2.98
C LYS A 51 16.80 0.81 -2.69
N ASP A 52 16.65 1.11 -1.41
CA ASP A 52 16.28 2.41 -0.90
C ASP A 52 17.33 3.43 -1.39
N HIS A 53 16.89 4.41 -2.17
CA HIS A 53 17.72 5.53 -2.60
C HIS A 53 17.92 6.48 -1.41
N GLU A 54 18.84 6.12 -0.52
CA GLU A 54 19.42 7.03 0.47
C GLU A 54 20.89 7.20 0.12
N THR A 55 21.20 8.08 -0.83
CA THR A 55 22.56 8.57 -1.01
C THR A 55 22.51 9.98 -1.57
N LEU A 56 22.67 10.94 -0.68
CA LEU A 56 23.02 12.32 -0.99
C LEU A 56 24.33 12.30 -1.81
N PRO A 57 24.39 12.83 -3.05
CA PRO A 57 25.58 12.67 -3.86
C PRO A 57 26.64 13.72 -3.46
N GLN A 58 27.66 13.27 -2.73
CA GLN A 58 28.99 13.87 -2.83
C GLN A 58 29.78 13.18 -3.95
N GLY A 59 30.34 13.98 -4.85
CA GLY A 59 31.64 13.71 -5.46
C GLY A 59 31.69 12.86 -6.73
N ALA A 60 31.76 13.56 -7.86
CA ALA A 60 32.59 13.29 -9.04
C ALA A 60 32.73 11.85 -9.56
N GLY A 61 32.08 11.57 -10.69
CA GLY A 61 32.39 10.44 -11.56
C GLY A 61 31.39 10.38 -12.71
N GLY A 62 31.84 10.71 -13.93
CA GLY A 62 30.99 10.97 -15.09
C GLY A 62 29.97 9.87 -15.40
N SER A 63 28.71 10.23 -15.25
CA SER A 63 27.61 9.68 -16.04
C SER A 63 26.72 10.86 -16.41
N VAL A 64 26.50 11.06 -17.71
CA VAL A 64 25.45 11.95 -18.23
C VAL A 64 24.11 11.33 -17.86
N LEU A 65 23.73 11.46 -16.59
CA LEU A 65 22.36 11.38 -16.14
C LEU A 65 21.87 12.82 -16.22
N SER A 66 20.84 13.08 -17.04
CA SER A 66 20.01 14.26 -16.81
C SER A 66 19.66 14.25 -15.33
N THR A 67 20.22 15.20 -14.57
CA THR A 67 19.74 15.47 -13.23
C THR A 67 18.31 15.94 -13.45
N ASP A 68 17.34 15.05 -13.27
CA ASP A 68 15.94 15.43 -13.19
C ASP A 68 15.89 16.55 -12.16
N GLN A 69 15.57 17.77 -12.63
CA GLN A 69 15.48 18.93 -11.75
C GLN A 69 14.24 18.75 -10.88
N CYS A 70 14.39 18.03 -9.78
CA CYS A 70 13.35 17.88 -8.78
C CYS A 70 13.25 19.19 -8.00
N SER A 71 12.04 19.76 -7.95
CA SER A 71 11.72 20.89 -7.08
C SER A 71 10.83 20.41 -5.94
N MET A 72 11.12 20.87 -4.74
CA MET A 72 10.32 20.62 -3.53
C MET A 72 10.00 21.96 -2.88
N ALA A 73 8.77 22.09 -2.38
CA ALA A 73 8.32 23.27 -1.66
C ALA A 73 7.65 22.86 -0.35
N LEU A 74 7.94 23.58 0.73
CA LEU A 74 7.20 23.46 1.98
C LEU A 74 5.91 24.27 1.85
N VAL A 75 4.79 23.62 2.17
CA VAL A 75 3.44 24.20 2.10
C VAL A 75 2.74 24.05 3.45
N GLU A 76 1.86 24.99 3.75
CA GLU A 76 1.21 25.08 5.05
C GLU A 76 -0.30 25.32 4.87
N SER A 77 -1.11 24.75 5.76
CA SER A 77 -2.50 25.17 5.91
C SER A 77 -2.51 26.40 6.82
N ILE A 78 -2.93 27.55 6.28
CA ILE A 78 -2.94 28.82 7.00
C ILE A 78 -4.35 29.08 7.52
N PRO A 79 -4.60 29.06 8.84
CA PRO A 79 -5.91 29.33 9.40
C PRO A 79 -6.47 30.68 8.99
N GLN A 80 -7.71 30.67 8.52
CA GLN A 80 -8.50 31.88 8.30
C GLN A 80 -8.88 32.52 9.65
N HIS A 81 -9.07 33.83 9.67
CA HIS A 81 -9.50 34.61 10.84
C HIS A 81 -8.54 34.58 12.04
N MET A 82 -7.33 34.04 11.87
CA MET A 82 -6.26 34.13 12.86
C MET A 82 -5.50 35.45 12.70
N LYS A 83 -5.22 36.13 13.82
CA LYS A 83 -4.37 37.33 13.83
C LYS A 83 -2.91 36.92 13.91
N TYR A 84 -2.16 37.20 12.86
CA TYR A 84 -0.71 37.02 12.84
C TYR A 84 0.00 38.29 13.31
N LYS A 85 1.23 38.15 13.82
CA LYS A 85 2.09 39.31 14.12
C LYS A 85 2.42 40.05 12.82
N ALA A 86 2.65 41.36 12.90
CA ALA A 86 2.93 42.20 11.72
C ALA A 86 4.10 41.69 10.84
N ASN A 87 5.07 41.00 11.44
CA ASN A 87 6.23 40.42 10.75
C ASN A 87 6.22 38.89 10.74
N ALA A 88 5.04 38.27 10.76
CA ALA A 88 4.94 36.82 10.64
C ALA A 88 5.33 36.38 9.22
N THR A 89 6.25 35.44 9.13
CA THR A 89 6.53 34.72 7.88
C THR A 89 5.48 33.64 7.71
N LEU A 90 4.71 33.69 6.63
CA LEU A 90 3.77 32.64 6.25
C LEU A 90 4.39 31.81 5.13
N GLY A 91 4.22 30.49 5.20
CA GLY A 91 4.61 29.58 4.13
C GLY A 91 3.74 29.74 2.88
N ILE A 92 3.96 28.86 1.90
CA ILE A 92 3.10 28.79 0.71
C ILE A 92 1.76 28.16 1.12
N PRO A 93 0.61 28.80 0.84
CA PRO A 93 -0.68 28.23 1.19
C PRO A 93 -0.93 26.91 0.45
N LEU A 94 -1.32 25.88 1.19
CA LEU A 94 -1.57 24.54 0.66
C LEU A 94 -2.58 24.56 -0.49
N GLU A 95 -3.67 25.32 -0.35
CA GLU A 95 -4.73 25.42 -1.36
C GLU A 95 -4.22 26.02 -2.68
N LYS A 96 -3.23 26.92 -2.61
CA LYS A 96 -2.61 27.49 -3.81
C LYS A 96 -1.83 26.41 -4.57
N VAL A 97 -1.04 25.60 -3.87
CA VAL A 97 -0.24 24.54 -4.50
C VAL A 97 -1.12 23.45 -5.11
N TRP A 98 -2.23 23.10 -4.46
CA TRP A 98 -3.23 22.21 -5.06
C TRP A 98 -3.74 22.74 -6.40
N LYS A 99 -4.15 24.02 -6.45
CA LYS A 99 -4.63 24.67 -7.68
C LYS A 99 -3.54 24.71 -8.76
N ASP A 100 -2.30 25.05 -8.38
CA ASP A 100 -1.16 25.10 -9.29
C ASP A 100 -0.89 23.70 -9.90
N LEU A 101 -0.81 22.65 -9.07
CA LEU A 101 -0.60 21.26 -9.53
C LEU A 101 -1.70 20.76 -10.47
N ILE A 102 -2.97 21.03 -10.13
CA ILE A 102 -4.13 20.68 -10.98
C ILE A 102 -4.06 21.41 -12.32
N SER A 103 -3.70 22.71 -12.30
CA SER A 103 -3.63 23.50 -13.54
C SER A 103 -2.53 23.00 -14.48
N MET A 104 -1.37 22.62 -13.94
CA MET A 104 -0.22 22.12 -14.68
C MET A 104 -0.42 20.71 -15.24
N ALA A 105 -1.34 19.92 -14.70
CA ALA A 105 -1.56 18.56 -15.14
C ALA A 105 -2.04 18.52 -16.61
N THR A 106 -1.33 17.75 -17.44
CA THR A 106 -1.61 17.60 -18.87
C THR A 106 -2.11 16.21 -19.26
N ALA A 107 -1.87 15.19 -18.43
CA ALA A 107 -2.18 13.80 -18.76
C ALA A 107 -3.00 13.11 -17.67
N GLN A 108 -2.53 13.17 -16.42
CA GLN A 108 -3.17 12.46 -15.32
C GLN A 108 -2.96 13.15 -13.97
N VAL A 109 -3.97 13.05 -13.10
CA VAL A 109 -3.91 13.41 -11.69
C VAL A 109 -4.35 12.21 -10.86
N ASP A 110 -3.46 11.73 -10.00
CA ASP A 110 -3.73 10.64 -9.06
C ASP A 110 -3.70 11.18 -7.64
N ILE A 111 -4.80 11.00 -6.91
CA ILE A 111 -4.94 11.50 -5.54
C ILE A 111 -5.29 10.34 -4.64
N SER A 112 -4.58 10.21 -3.52
CA SER A 112 -4.92 9.28 -2.46
C SER A 112 -5.12 10.04 -1.17
N SER A 113 -6.28 9.87 -0.53
CA SER A 113 -6.58 10.52 0.73
C SER A 113 -7.39 9.61 1.67
N PHE A 114 -7.13 9.76 2.96
CA PHE A 114 -7.96 9.13 4.01
C PHE A 114 -9.35 9.75 4.06
N TYR A 115 -9.43 11.07 3.91
CA TYR A 115 -10.65 11.85 4.00
C TYR A 115 -10.92 12.59 2.70
N TRP A 116 -12.17 12.51 2.25
CA TRP A 116 -12.68 13.26 1.10
C TRP A 116 -13.86 14.07 1.58
N THR A 117 -13.56 15.25 2.11
CA THR A 117 -14.49 16.22 2.67
C THR A 117 -14.01 17.62 2.28
N LEU A 118 -14.03 17.90 0.98
CA LEU A 118 -13.69 19.20 0.40
C LEU A 118 -14.84 20.20 0.60
N THR A 119 -16.07 19.71 0.70
CA THR A 119 -17.23 20.52 1.06
C THR A 119 -17.75 20.16 2.45
N GLY A 120 -18.40 21.12 3.10
CA GLY A 120 -18.99 20.94 4.43
C GLY A 120 -20.27 20.10 4.43
N GLU A 121 -20.87 19.80 3.27
CA GLU A 121 -22.15 19.07 3.18
C GLU A 121 -22.04 17.65 3.78
N ASP A 122 -20.94 16.96 3.50
CA ASP A 122 -20.69 15.58 3.97
C ASP A 122 -20.51 15.46 5.49
N ILE A 123 -20.25 16.58 6.16
CA ILE A 123 -20.08 16.68 7.63
C ILE A 123 -21.13 17.60 8.27
N ASN A 124 -22.19 17.97 7.54
CA ASN A 124 -23.27 18.83 8.02
C ASN A 124 -22.80 20.20 8.54
N VAL A 125 -21.74 20.77 7.94
CA VAL A 125 -21.22 22.10 8.25
C VAL A 125 -21.51 23.05 7.11
N ASN A 126 -22.19 24.17 7.39
CA ASN A 126 -22.37 25.25 6.43
C ASN A 126 -21.53 26.46 6.87
N SER A 127 -20.38 26.66 6.23
CA SER A 127 -19.42 27.71 6.58
C SER A 127 -18.66 28.14 5.32
N SER A 128 -18.28 29.41 5.24
CA SER A 128 -17.40 29.92 4.17
C SER A 128 -15.99 29.33 4.22
N SER A 129 -15.62 28.66 5.32
CA SER A 129 -14.30 28.05 5.50
C SER A 129 -13.99 26.94 4.49
N ASP A 130 -15.01 26.36 3.83
CA ASP A 130 -14.82 25.32 2.82
C ASP A 130 -14.69 25.86 1.39
N THR A 131 -14.69 27.19 1.19
CA THR A 131 -14.57 27.82 -0.14
C THR A 131 -13.34 27.31 -0.90
N ALA A 132 -12.19 27.19 -0.23
CA ALA A 132 -10.97 26.66 -0.85
C ALA A 132 -11.13 25.19 -1.29
N GLY A 133 -11.84 24.39 -0.51
CA GLY A 133 -12.15 22.99 -0.85
C GLY A 133 -13.12 22.89 -2.03
N ARG A 134 -14.16 23.73 -2.08
CA ARG A 134 -15.08 23.83 -3.23
C ARG A 134 -14.36 24.20 -4.52
N ASP A 135 -13.43 25.15 -4.46
CA ASP A 135 -12.64 25.54 -5.62
C ASP A 135 -11.76 24.37 -6.12
N ILE A 136 -11.13 23.63 -5.20
CA ILE A 136 -10.33 22.44 -5.54
C ILE A 136 -11.21 21.36 -6.16
N LEU A 137 -12.38 21.09 -5.57
CA LEU A 137 -13.35 20.13 -6.10
C LEU A 137 -13.72 20.48 -7.55
N LYS A 138 -14.11 21.75 -7.79
CA LYS A 138 -14.46 22.24 -9.12
C LYS A 138 -13.29 22.11 -10.11
N ALA A 139 -12.07 22.45 -9.70
CA ALA A 139 -10.90 22.30 -10.56
C ALA A 139 -10.66 20.83 -10.96
N LEU A 140 -10.90 19.87 -10.05
CA LEU A 140 -10.82 18.44 -10.36
C LEU A 140 -11.94 17.97 -11.29
N GLU A 141 -13.16 18.49 -11.13
CA GLU A 141 -14.30 18.20 -12.02
C GLU A 141 -14.04 18.62 -13.47
N GLU A 142 -13.27 19.69 -13.67
CA GLU A 142 -13.00 20.25 -15.00
C GLU A 142 -11.90 19.48 -15.75
N LEU A 143 -11.02 18.76 -15.06
CA LEU A 143 -9.89 18.04 -15.67
C LEU A 143 -10.28 17.05 -16.77
N PRO A 144 -11.31 16.20 -16.61
CA PRO A 144 -11.75 15.28 -17.67
C PRO A 144 -12.16 16.00 -18.96
N SER A 145 -12.70 17.22 -18.88
CA SER A 145 -13.04 18.02 -20.07
C SER A 145 -11.81 18.47 -20.88
N ARG A 146 -10.64 18.51 -20.23
CA ARG A 146 -9.33 18.79 -20.85
C ARG A 146 -8.60 17.52 -21.30
N ASN A 147 -9.28 16.36 -21.34
CA ASN A 147 -8.68 15.04 -21.55
C ASN A 147 -7.60 14.66 -20.52
N VAL A 148 -7.64 15.25 -19.31
CA VAL A 148 -6.76 14.88 -18.21
C VAL A 148 -7.46 13.81 -17.37
N SER A 149 -6.85 12.62 -17.27
CA SER A 149 -7.41 11.51 -16.50
C SER A 149 -7.30 11.79 -15.00
N VAL A 150 -8.38 11.62 -14.24
CA VAL A 150 -8.31 11.75 -12.78
C VAL A 150 -8.60 10.41 -12.11
N ARG A 151 -7.76 10.00 -11.15
CA ARG A 151 -7.99 8.84 -10.30
C ARG A 151 -7.93 9.25 -8.84
N VAL A 152 -8.94 8.84 -8.10
CA VAL A 152 -9.08 9.12 -6.67
C VAL A 152 -9.11 7.80 -5.92
N LEU A 153 -8.17 7.64 -4.99
CA LEU A 153 -8.15 6.59 -3.99
C LEU A 153 -8.64 7.16 -2.66
N THR A 154 -9.61 6.47 -2.06
CA THR A 154 -10.12 6.81 -0.72
C THR A 154 -10.02 5.64 0.23
N SER A 155 -9.71 5.95 1.49
CA SER A 155 -9.63 4.94 2.56
C SER A 155 -10.97 4.30 2.88
N VAL A 156 -10.93 3.00 3.21
CA VAL A 156 -11.95 2.31 3.99
C VAL A 156 -11.27 1.70 5.23
N PRO A 157 -11.69 2.07 6.45
CA PRO A 157 -12.76 3.01 6.78
C PRO A 157 -12.39 4.48 6.49
N THR A 158 -13.40 5.35 6.43
CA THR A 158 -13.29 6.82 6.33
C THR A 158 -14.43 7.47 7.13
N VAL A 159 -14.36 8.77 7.41
CA VAL A 159 -15.33 9.53 8.22
C VAL A 159 -16.74 9.41 7.63
N ARG A 160 -16.88 9.64 6.33
CA ARG A 160 -18.17 9.57 5.64
C ARG A 160 -18.13 8.53 4.53
N THR A 161 -18.93 7.47 4.69
CA THR A 161 -19.03 6.41 3.68
C THR A 161 -19.70 6.92 2.42
N ASN A 162 -20.75 7.75 2.53
CA ASN A 162 -21.43 8.38 1.39
C ASN A 162 -20.99 9.84 1.27
N SER A 163 -19.96 10.08 0.46
CA SER A 163 -19.44 11.42 0.18
C SER A 163 -20.07 11.96 -1.11
N THR A 164 -20.69 13.13 -0.99
CA THR A 164 -21.26 13.92 -2.08
C THR A 164 -20.15 14.39 -3.02
N ASP A 165 -18.99 14.80 -2.46
CA ASP A 165 -17.82 15.22 -3.25
C ASP A 165 -17.35 14.11 -4.19
N LEU A 166 -17.20 12.88 -3.66
CA LEU A 166 -16.80 11.73 -4.47
C LEU A 166 -17.84 11.34 -5.51
N GLU A 167 -19.13 11.55 -5.22
CA GLU A 167 -20.20 11.25 -6.16
C GLU A 167 -20.22 12.23 -7.33
N ILE A 168 -20.06 13.53 -7.05
CA ILE A 168 -19.91 14.57 -8.08
C ILE A 168 -18.71 14.25 -8.97
N LEU A 169 -17.56 13.91 -8.39
CA LEU A 169 -16.36 13.54 -9.16
C LEU A 169 -16.62 12.34 -10.09
N LYS A 170 -17.29 11.29 -9.61
CA LYS A 170 -17.65 10.15 -10.48
C LYS A 170 -18.55 10.56 -11.64
N GLN A 171 -19.55 11.41 -11.39
CA GLN A 171 -20.46 11.91 -12.43
C GLN A 171 -19.71 12.71 -13.51
N ARG A 172 -18.59 13.35 -13.15
CA ARG A 172 -17.70 14.07 -14.07
C ARG A 172 -16.66 13.19 -14.77
N GLY A 173 -16.70 11.87 -14.58
CA GLY A 173 -15.79 10.92 -15.23
C GLY A 173 -14.49 10.65 -14.46
N VAL A 174 -14.39 11.07 -13.20
CA VAL A 174 -13.27 10.73 -12.33
C VAL A 174 -13.39 9.28 -11.84
N ARG A 175 -12.28 8.54 -11.89
CA ARG A 175 -12.24 7.14 -11.42
C ARG A 175 -12.01 7.11 -9.91
N VAL A 176 -13.06 6.86 -9.14
CA VAL A 176 -12.97 6.72 -7.68
C VAL A 176 -12.85 5.24 -7.30
N ARG A 177 -11.85 4.89 -6.49
CA ARG A 177 -11.69 3.57 -5.89
C ARG A 177 -11.55 3.65 -4.37
N ARG A 178 -12.24 2.74 -3.70
CA ARG A 178 -12.17 2.57 -2.25
C ARG A 178 -11.16 1.48 -1.94
N VAL A 179 -10.16 1.79 -1.13
CA VAL A 179 -9.08 0.88 -0.75
C VAL A 179 -8.79 1.00 0.72
N LYS A 180 -8.27 -0.07 1.33
CA LYS A 180 -7.77 0.00 2.70
C LYS A 180 -6.37 0.62 2.69
N LEU A 181 -6.30 1.95 2.86
CA LEU A 181 -5.03 2.70 2.83
C LEU A 181 -4.12 2.40 4.03
N TRP A 182 -4.68 1.86 5.12
CA TRP A 182 -3.91 1.44 6.29
C TRP A 182 -4.16 -0.03 6.62
N ALA A 183 -3.10 -0.80 6.87
CA ALA A 183 -3.17 -2.16 7.38
C ALA A 183 -2.64 -2.20 8.83
N PRO A 184 -3.27 -2.98 9.73
CA PRO A 184 -2.90 -3.05 11.14
C PRO A 184 -1.64 -3.89 11.32
N HIS A 185 -0.49 -3.31 11.00
CA HIS A 185 0.75 -3.65 11.68
C HIS A 185 0.95 -2.63 12.80
N GLY A 186 0.08 -2.69 13.82
CA GLY A 186 0.29 -2.04 15.13
C GLY A 186 0.10 -0.53 15.27
N GLY A 187 -0.10 0.24 14.18
CA GLY A 187 -0.38 1.68 14.27
C GLY A 187 -1.84 1.99 14.61
N ARG A 188 -2.08 2.82 15.63
CA ARG A 188 -3.42 3.36 15.95
C ARG A 188 -3.90 4.16 14.73
N PRO A 189 -5.13 3.95 14.22
CA PRO A 189 -5.69 4.84 13.21
C PRO A 189 -5.71 6.28 13.74
N PRO A 190 -5.59 7.31 12.89
CA PRO A 190 -5.77 8.69 13.32
C PRO A 190 -7.21 8.87 13.85
N GLN A 191 -7.38 8.66 15.14
CA GLN A 191 -8.56 9.08 15.88
C GLN A 191 -8.44 10.59 16.04
N GLN A 192 -9.16 11.36 15.24
CA GLN A 192 -9.54 12.69 15.67
C GLN A 192 -10.55 12.48 16.80
N GLY A 193 -10.08 12.61 18.03
CA GLY A 193 -10.96 12.81 19.17
C GLY A 193 -11.76 14.08 18.91
N LEU A 194 -13.06 13.90 18.68
CA LEU A 194 -14.07 14.91 18.96
C LEU A 194 -14.30 14.88 20.48
N ASP A 195 -13.29 15.31 21.23
CA ASP A 195 -13.47 15.75 22.61
C ASP A 195 -13.36 17.28 22.56
N CYS A 196 -14.50 17.92 22.32
CA CYS A 196 -14.77 19.31 22.69
C CYS A 196 -15.78 19.28 23.83
#